data_AF-A0A662VZW4-F1
#
_entry.id   AF-A0A662VZW4-F1
#
_cell.length_a   1.000
_cell.length_b   1.000
_cell.length_c   1.000
_cell.angle_alpha   90.00
_cell.angle_beta   90.00
_cell.angle_gamma   90.00
#
_symmetry.space_group_name_H-M   'P 1'
#
loop_
_entity.id
_entity.type
_entity.pdbx_description
1 polymer ?
#
loop_
_entity_poly.entity_id
_entity_poly.type
_entity_poly.pdbx_seq_one_letter_code
_entity_poly.pdbx_strand_id
1 'polypeptide(L)' 'MVKIIEVVYEDGVFKPLEKVDLPSGYRVKMRIEVERGIMTKKFLDELKKRVETLPKSKVNLKKLDEIYHEGKVLH' A
#
# COMPACT_ATOMS: atom_id res chain seq x y z
N MET A 1 24.08 13.03 -5.76
CA MET A 1 22.81 13.17 -5.01
C MET A 1 21.81 12.24 -5.65
N VAL A 2 21.16 11.35 -4.89
CA VAL A 2 20.10 10.48 -5.41
C VAL A 2 18.82 11.31 -5.41
N LYS A 3 18.19 11.52 -6.57
CA LYS A 3 16.91 12.20 -6.70
C LYS A 3 15.82 11.16 -6.90
N ILE A 4 14.82 11.12 -6.03
CA ILE A 4 13.64 10.28 -6.20
C ILE A 4 12.68 11.02 -7.14
N ILE A 5 12.21 10.34 -8.17
CA ILE A 5 11.25 10.88 -9.14
C ILE A 5 9.94 10.12 -8.91
N GLU A 6 8.92 10.84 -8.46
CA GLU A 6 7.58 10.30 -8.34
C GLU A 6 6.93 10.21 -9.72
N VAL A 7 6.30 9.07 -9.99
CA VAL A 7 5.70 8.75 -11.29
C VAL A 7 4.33 8.11 -11.10
N VAL A 8 3.44 8.34 -12.05
CA VAL A 8 2.19 7.61 -12.20
C VAL A 8 2.36 6.61 -13.35
N TYR A 9 1.90 5.38 -13.15
CA TYR A 9 1.88 4.37 -14.20
C TYR A 9 0.49 4.34 -14.87
N GLU A 10 0.45 4.65 -16.16
CA GLU A 10 -0.78 4.62 -16.97
C GLU A 10 -0.47 3.96 -18.32
N ASP A 11 -1.23 2.92 -18.66
CA ASP A 11 -1.18 2.24 -19.97
C ASP A 11 0.22 1.85 -20.46
N GLY A 12 1.08 1.38 -19.55
CA GLY A 12 2.45 0.97 -19.91
C GLY A 12 3.50 2.08 -19.84
N VAL A 13 3.12 3.31 -19.48
CA VAL A 13 3.99 4.48 -19.45
C VAL A 13 4.14 5.02 -18.03
N PHE A 14 5.38 5.26 -17.58
CA PHE A 14 5.68 5.96 -16.34
C PHE A 14 5.74 7.47 -16.60
N LYS A 15 4.72 8.20 -16.13
CA LYS A 15 4.61 9.66 -16.29
C LYS A 15 5.12 10.35 -15.02
N PRO A 16 6.19 11.15 -15.08
CA PRO A 16 6.70 11.83 -13.91
C PRO A 16 5.78 12.97 -13.48
N LEU A 17 5.64 13.15 -12.16
CA LEU A 17 4.87 14.26 -11.58
C LEU A 17 5.57 15.61 -11.75
N GLU A 18 6.90 15.59 -11.87
CA GLU A 18 7.73 16.77 -12.10
C GLU A 18 8.55 16.64 -13.39
N LYS A 19 8.99 17.78 -13.95
CA LYS A 19 9.87 17.78 -15.12
C LYS A 19 11.21 17.13 -14.79
N VAL A 20 11.59 16.14 -15.58
CA VAL A 20 12.89 15.44 -15.48
C VAL A 20 13.77 15.89 -16.64
N ASP A 21 14.90 16.51 -16.33
CA ASP A 21 15.89 16.95 -17.33
C ASP A 21 17.00 15.91 -17.44
N LEU A 22 16.84 14.96 -18.36
CA LEU A 22 17.83 13.91 -18.65
C LEU A 22 18.12 13.87 -20.16
N PRO A 23 19.36 13.56 -20.57
CA PRO A 23 19.71 13.40 -21.98
C PRO A 23 18.87 12.31 -22.66
N SER A 24 18.61 12.48 -23.95
CA SER A 24 17.96 11.44 -24.75
C SER A 24 18.79 10.13 -24.70
N GLY A 25 18.10 9.01 -24.50
CA GLY A 25 18.73 7.68 -24.40
C GLY A 25 19.37 7.37 -23.03
N TYR A 26 19.25 8.26 -22.04
CA TYR A 26 19.77 8.00 -20.70
C TYR A 26 19.04 6.84 -20.03
N ARG A 27 19.79 5.82 -19.56
CA ARG A 27 19.23 4.66 -18.87
C ARG A 27 19.10 4.93 -17.38
N VAL A 28 17.90 4.71 -16.84
CA VAL A 28 17.63 4.82 -15.40
C VAL A 28 17.28 3.47 -14.81
N LYS A 29 17.59 3.29 -13.52
CA LYS A 29 17.18 2.11 -12.74
C LYS A 29 16.00 2.50 -11.87
N MET A 30 14.87 1.82 -12.03
CA MET A 30 13.69 2.03 -11.21
C MET A 30 13.64 1.08 -10.03
N ARG A 31 13.11 1.55 -8.91
CA ARG A 31 12.72 0.75 -7.76
C ARG A 31 11.26 1.03 -7.47
N ILE A 32 10.45 -0.02 -7.42
CA ILE A 32 9.04 0.07 -7.03
C ILE A 32 9.00 -0.23 -5.53
N GLU A 33 8.65 0.76 -4.74
CA GLU A 33 8.41 0.60 -3.31
C GLU A 33 6.90 0.54 -3.09
N VAL A 34 6.41 -0.60 -2.60
CA VAL A 34 5.00 -0.75 -2.22
C VAL A 34 4.86 -0.19 -0.81
N GLU A 35 4.25 0.98 -0.67
CA GLU A 35 3.93 1.49 0.66
C GLU A 35 3.00 0.53 1.40
N ARG A 36 3.31 0.27 2.68
CA ARG A 36 2.42 -0.46 3.58
C ARG A 36 1.12 0.34 3.72
N GLY A 37 0.06 -0.09 3.05
CA GLY A 37 -1.24 0.59 3.08
C GLY A 37 -1.95 0.69 1.74
N ILE A 38 -1.28 0.36 0.63
CA ILE A 38 -1.97 0.24 -0.67
C ILE A 38 -2.87 -1.00 -0.62
N MET A 39 -4.11 -0.78 -0.20
CA MET A 39 -5.19 -1.75 -0.25
C MET A 39 -5.53 -2.02 -1.72
N THR A 40 -4.75 -2.88 -2.35
CA THR A 40 -5.04 -3.36 -3.70
C THR A 40 -6.35 -4.15 -3.68
N LYS A 41 -7.09 -4.12 -4.78
CA LYS A 41 -8.32 -4.92 -4.93
C LYS A 41 -8.09 -6.41 -4.64
N LYS A 42 -6.92 -6.92 -5.05
CA LYS A 42 -6.47 -8.29 -4.77
C LYS A 42 -6.33 -8.56 -3.27
N PHE A 43 -5.79 -7.61 -2.50
CA PHE A 43 -5.68 -7.71 -1.06
C PHE A 43 -7.06 -7.70 -0.37
N LEU A 44 -7.99 -6.84 -0.81
CA LEU A 44 -9.38 -6.85 -0.32
C LEU A 44 -10.07 -8.19 -0.59
N ASP A 45 -9.89 -8.76 -1.78
CA ASP A 45 -10.49 -10.04 -2.15
C ASP A 45 -9.92 -11.20 -1.32
N GLU A 46 -8.63 -11.17 -1.01
CA GLU A 46 -8.00 -12.17 -0.13
C GLU A 46 -8.48 -12.03 1.33
N LEU A 47 -8.64 -10.80 1.83
CA LEU A 47 -9.19 -10.52 3.16
C LEU A 47 -10.62 -11.04 3.31
N LYS A 48 -11.49 -10.79 2.31
CA LYS A 48 -12.88 -11.28 2.34
C LYS A 48 -12.94 -12.80 2.49
N LYS A 49 -12.16 -13.52 1.70
CA LYS A 49 -12.10 -15.00 1.77
C LYS A 49 -11.68 -15.49 3.16
N ARG A 50 -10.68 -14.85 3.78
CA ARG A 50 -10.25 -15.22 5.13
C ARG A 50 -11.34 -14.97 6.16
N VAL A 51 -11.99 -13.80 6.11
CA VAL A 51 -13.09 -13.46 7.03
C VAL A 51 -14.25 -14.44 6.91
N GLU A 52 -14.60 -14.89 5.71
CA GLU A 52 -15.65 -15.89 5.48
C GLU A 52 -15.32 -17.26 6.09
N THR A 53 -14.05 -17.64 6.13
CA THR A 53 -13.60 -18.92 6.73
C THR A 53 -13.49 -18.87 8.25
N LEU A 54 -13.57 -17.68 8.87
CA LEU A 54 -13.50 -17.57 10.32
C LEU A 54 -14.79 -18.11 10.95
N PRO A 55 -14.68 -18.89 12.05
CA PRO A 55 -15.84 -19.29 12.80
C PRO A 55 -16.63 -18.04 13.22
N LYS A 56 -17.95 -18.08 13.06
CA LYS A 56 -18.87 -17.01 13.47
C LYS A 56 -18.92 -16.92 15.00
N SER A 57 -17.83 -16.48 15.60
CA SER A 57 -17.78 -16.07 16.99
C SER A 57 -18.59 -14.78 17.13
N LYS A 58 -19.45 -14.67 18.14
CA LYS A 58 -20.06 -13.38 18.49
C LYS A 58 -18.95 -12.41 18.90
N VAL A 59 -18.53 -11.57 17.97
CA VAL A 59 -17.54 -10.53 18.21
C VAL A 59 -18.19 -9.48 19.13
N ASN A 60 -17.68 -9.34 20.35
CA ASN A 60 -18.10 -8.26 21.23
C ASN A 60 -17.30 -7.01 20.85
N LEU A 61 -17.94 -6.09 20.13
CA LEU A 61 -17.34 -4.86 19.61
C LEU A 61 -16.63 -4.04 20.69
N LYS A 62 -17.15 -4.05 21.93
CA LYS A 62 -16.57 -3.33 23.06
C LYS A 62 -15.17 -3.85 23.43
N LYS A 63 -15.00 -5.17 23.45
CA LYS A 63 -13.72 -5.81 23.77
C LYS A 63 -12.68 -5.61 22.66
N LEU A 64 -13.14 -5.49 21.41
CA LEU A 64 -12.25 -5.25 20.26
C LEU A 64 -11.70 -3.82 20.26
N ASP A 65 -12.53 -2.86 20.66
CA ASP A 65 -12.15 -1.46 20.81
C ASP A 65 -11.13 -1.29 21.93
N GLU A 66 -11.34 -1.95 23.07
CA GLU A 66 -10.38 -2.02 24.18
C GLU A 66 -9.00 -2.55 23.71
N ILE A 67 -8.97 -3.67 22.98
CA ILE A 67 -7.72 -4.25 22.44
C ILE A 67 -7.02 -3.29 21.47
N TYR A 68 -7.76 -2.58 20.61
CA TYR A 68 -7.19 -1.64 19.65
C TYR A 68 -6.55 -0.43 20.35
N HIS A 69 -7.24 0.11 21.35
CA HIS A 69 -6.74 1.24 22.13
C HIS A 69 -5.55 0.86 23.00
N GLU A 70 -5.54 -0.31 23.64
CA GLU A 70 -4.38 -0.81 24.38
C GLU A 70 -3.15 -0.98 23.47
N GLY A 71 -3.31 -1.58 22.29
CA GLY A 71 -2.22 -1.76 21.33
C GLY A 71 -1.65 -0.45 20.78
N LYS A 72 -2.48 0.58 20.64
CA LYS A 72 -2.06 1.92 20.17
C LYS A 72 -1.32 2.72 21.25
N VAL A 73 -1.56 2.46 22.52
CA VAL A 73 -0.88 3.14 23.64
C VAL A 73 0.50 2.54 23.92
N LEU A 74 0.78 1.34 23.40
CA LEU A 74 2.04 0.61 23.56
C LEU A 74 3.08 0.85 22.44
N HIS A 75 2.82 1.73 21.48
CA HIS A 75 3.75 2.15 20.40
C HIS A 75 3.73 3.66 20.23
#